data_AF-A0A672P392-F1
#
_entry.id   AF-A0A672P392-F1
#
_cell.length_a   1.000
_cell.length_b   1.000
_cell.length_c   1.000
_cell.angle_alpha   90.00
_cell.angle_beta   90.00
_cell.angle_gamma   90.00
#
_symmetry.space_group_name_H-M   'P 1'
#
loop_
_entity.id
_entity.type
_entity.pdbx_description
1 polymer ?
#
loop_
_entity_poly.entity_id
_entity_poly.type
_entity_poly.pdbx_seq_one_letter_code
_entity_poly.pdbx_strand_id
1 'polypeptide(L)'
;YGIMNARALNKATSQRMQGMLLLVFSKYFHLPFLRGIQTQSTRTGLGGIWGNKGGVSARMNVFGHSICFLNCHLPAHMENSDQRMEDFESILQQQQFEGQASMGVLDHDVVFWFGDLNFRIDDLDMQVVKAAIDSNKLSTLWEKDQLNMAKDSETVLEGFHEGPIKFPPTYKFDVGTDTYDTSGKKRKPAWTDRILWRLRPMAQVSNSIGTCVSQHFYRSHMEYTVSDHKPVSSIFTLQVDMPLVTLFVEDEWREISDAVAKFKAAPNFPRSSWDWIGLYKVGFKHHKDYVSYVWAKQEESDFLRQEHQVRANHTFSWDFILGYYSNNMSSIVGVTEPFQVHNLFSFLLQHLLAMHH
;
A
#
# COMPACT_ATOMS: atom_id res chain seq x y z
N TYR A 1 -8.19 26.22 -18.81
CA TYR A 1 -8.34 24.77 -19.01
C TYR A 1 -6.97 24.12 -18.77
N GLY A 2 -6.82 23.43 -17.65
CA GLY A 2 -5.52 22.88 -17.23
C GLY A 2 -5.69 21.84 -16.14
N ILE A 3 -6.66 20.93 -16.33
CA ILE A 3 -6.76 19.69 -15.57
C ILE A 3 -5.79 18.73 -16.26
N MET A 4 -4.50 18.83 -15.95
CA MET A 4 -3.59 17.70 -16.19
C MET A 4 -3.90 16.64 -15.13
N ASN A 5 -4.72 15.67 -15.54
CA ASN A 5 -5.03 14.35 -14.97
C ASN A 5 -4.25 13.88 -13.71
N ALA A 6 -4.46 14.53 -12.57
CA ALA A 6 -4.54 13.77 -11.33
C ALA A 6 -5.76 12.84 -11.44
N ARG A 7 -5.64 11.54 -11.06
CA ARG A 7 -6.72 10.63 -10.59
C ARG A 7 -7.04 9.34 -11.39
N ALA A 8 -6.12 8.75 -12.16
CA ALA A 8 -6.28 7.32 -12.48
C ALA A 8 -5.69 6.44 -11.35
N LEU A 9 -6.43 6.31 -10.24
CA LEU A 9 -6.15 5.26 -9.26
C LEU A 9 -6.59 3.92 -9.82
N ASN A 10 -5.69 2.95 -9.83
CA ASN A 10 -5.97 1.58 -10.24
C ASN A 10 -6.19 0.73 -9.00
N LYS A 11 -7.29 -0.03 -8.97
CA LYS A 11 -7.52 -1.00 -7.90
C LYS A 11 -6.50 -2.12 -8.03
N ALA A 12 -5.57 -2.19 -7.08
CA ALA A 12 -4.57 -3.25 -7.02
C ALA A 12 -5.19 -4.55 -6.47
N THR A 13 -5.99 -4.44 -5.39
CA THR A 13 -6.74 -5.57 -4.83
C THR A 13 -7.89 -5.11 -3.94
N SER A 14 -8.75 -6.05 -3.56
CA SER A 14 -9.83 -5.85 -2.60
C SER A 14 -10.15 -7.14 -1.88
N GLN A 15 -10.43 -7.08 -0.58
CA GLN A 15 -10.90 -8.20 0.22
C GLN A 15 -12.14 -7.80 1.01
N ARG A 16 -13.14 -8.67 1.08
CA ARG A 16 -14.39 -8.43 1.81
C ARG A 16 -14.74 -9.61 2.72
N MET A 17 -15.19 -9.30 3.93
CA MET A 17 -15.77 -10.26 4.87
C MET A 17 -17.03 -9.65 5.49
N GLN A 18 -18.20 -10.11 5.05
CA GLN A 18 -19.51 -9.50 5.34
C GLN A 18 -19.53 -7.96 5.16
N GLY A 19 -19.56 -7.20 6.27
CA GLY A 19 -19.58 -5.74 6.27
C GLY A 19 -18.19 -5.09 6.24
N MET A 20 -17.12 -5.86 6.47
CA MET A 20 -15.76 -5.37 6.41
C MET A 20 -15.21 -5.43 4.99
N LEU A 21 -14.64 -4.32 4.53
CA LEU A 21 -14.08 -4.16 3.20
C LEU A 21 -12.70 -3.52 3.29
N LEU A 22 -11.72 -4.11 2.60
CA LEU A 22 -10.40 -3.53 2.36
C LEU A 22 -10.25 -3.33 0.85
N LEU A 23 -9.87 -2.12 0.45
CA LEU A 23 -9.57 -1.76 -0.93
C LEU A 23 -8.15 -1.18 -0.97
N VAL A 24 -7.32 -1.67 -1.88
CA VAL A 24 -5.99 -1.10 -2.12
C VAL A 24 -5.96 -0.53 -3.53
N PHE A 25 -5.60 0.74 -3.62
CA PHE A 25 -5.43 1.46 -4.88
C PHE A 25 -4.01 1.95 -5.02
N SER A 26 -3.55 2.04 -6.27
CA SER A 26 -2.23 2.54 -6.60
C SER A 26 -2.30 3.46 -7.81
N LYS A 27 -1.38 4.44 -7.87
CA LYS A 27 -1.19 5.20 -9.11
C LYS A 27 -0.62 4.26 -10.17
N TYR A 28 -0.99 4.47 -11.43
CA TYR A 28 -0.64 3.54 -12.52
C TYR A 28 0.88 3.27 -12.62
N PHE A 29 1.72 4.29 -12.42
CA PHE A 29 3.18 4.17 -12.51
C PHE A 29 3.80 3.33 -11.38
N HIS A 30 3.05 3.04 -10.32
CA HIS A 30 3.49 2.16 -9.25
C HIS A 30 3.08 0.69 -9.46
N LEU A 31 2.09 0.40 -10.30
CA LEU A 31 1.62 -0.97 -10.57
C LEU A 31 2.75 -1.96 -10.89
N PRO A 32 3.79 -1.60 -11.66
CA PRO A 32 4.87 -2.53 -12.00
C PRO A 32 5.70 -2.99 -10.79
N PHE A 33 5.69 -2.18 -9.72
CA PHE A 33 6.43 -2.41 -8.49
C PHE A 33 5.59 -3.11 -7.42
N LEU A 34 4.31 -3.38 -7.69
CA LEU A 34 3.43 -4.17 -6.84
C LEU A 34 3.49 -5.64 -7.25
N ARG A 35 3.92 -6.52 -6.34
CA ARG A 35 4.12 -7.95 -6.63
C ARG A 35 3.54 -8.83 -5.54
N GLY A 36 3.27 -10.09 -5.88
CA GLY A 36 2.87 -11.10 -4.90
C GLY A 36 1.63 -10.71 -4.10
N ILE A 37 0.69 -10.01 -4.75
CA ILE A 37 -0.53 -9.53 -4.11
C ILE A 37 -1.35 -10.74 -3.68
N GLN A 38 -1.62 -10.84 -2.38
CA GLN A 38 -2.47 -11.89 -1.81
C GLN A 38 -3.39 -11.27 -0.76
N THR A 39 -4.51 -11.91 -0.51
CA THR A 39 -5.51 -11.45 0.46
C THR A 39 -5.93 -12.60 1.36
N GLN A 40 -6.16 -12.30 2.64
CA GLN A 40 -6.65 -13.27 3.61
C GLN A 40 -7.85 -12.71 4.40
N SER A 41 -8.60 -13.59 5.05
CA SER A 41 -9.65 -13.20 5.98
C SER A 41 -9.83 -14.21 7.08
N THR A 42 -10.02 -13.73 8.31
CA THR A 42 -10.28 -14.55 9.49
C THR A 42 -11.56 -14.05 10.14
N ARG A 43 -12.49 -14.96 10.41
CA ARG A 43 -13.72 -14.69 11.16
C ARG A 43 -13.48 -14.98 12.62
N THR A 44 -13.96 -14.11 13.51
CA THR A 44 -13.91 -14.35 14.96
C THR A 44 -15.29 -14.28 15.63
N GLY A 45 -16.30 -13.73 14.93
CA GLY A 45 -17.66 -13.66 15.46
C GLY A 45 -18.27 -15.04 15.73
N LEU A 46 -18.96 -15.20 16.87
CA LEU A 46 -19.54 -16.47 17.32
C LEU A 46 -18.53 -17.63 17.28
N GLY A 47 -17.31 -17.42 17.78
CA GLY A 47 -16.25 -18.44 17.77
C GLY A 47 -15.76 -18.79 16.36
N GLY A 48 -15.80 -17.83 15.44
CA GLY A 48 -15.36 -17.99 14.04
C GLY A 48 -16.46 -18.43 13.06
N ILE A 49 -17.67 -18.72 13.53
CA ILE A 49 -18.79 -19.13 12.67
C ILE A 49 -19.31 -17.94 11.83
N TRP A 50 -19.32 -16.74 12.41
CA TRP A 50 -19.92 -15.55 11.81
C TRP A 50 -18.88 -14.48 11.49
N GLY A 51 -18.95 -13.92 10.28
CA GLY A 51 -17.94 -12.99 9.75
C GLY A 51 -18.20 -11.49 10.03
N ASN A 52 -18.97 -11.14 11.06
CA ASN A 52 -19.22 -9.74 11.44
C ASN A 52 -18.09 -9.13 12.30
N LYS A 53 -17.16 -9.97 12.73
CA LYS A 53 -15.96 -9.65 13.51
C LYS A 53 -14.79 -10.47 12.98
N GLY A 54 -13.59 -9.93 13.12
CA GLY A 54 -12.35 -10.57 12.70
C GLY A 54 -11.45 -9.60 11.94
N GLY A 55 -10.78 -10.08 10.90
CA GLY A 55 -9.88 -9.26 10.09
C GLY A 55 -9.80 -9.69 8.63
N VAL A 56 -9.56 -8.74 7.74
CA VAL A 56 -9.20 -8.95 6.35
C VAL A 56 -7.87 -8.29 6.06
N SER A 57 -7.05 -8.91 5.22
CA SER A 57 -5.76 -8.37 4.87
C SER A 57 -5.46 -8.42 3.38
N ALA A 58 -4.56 -7.53 2.96
CA ALA A 58 -3.94 -7.53 1.67
C ALA A 58 -2.44 -7.34 1.85
N ARG A 59 -1.65 -8.29 1.38
CA ARG A 59 -0.19 -8.17 1.34
C ARG A 59 0.33 -8.04 -0.07
N MET A 60 1.47 -7.36 -0.21
CA MET A 60 2.18 -7.20 -1.47
C MET A 60 3.63 -6.76 -1.22
N ASN A 61 4.51 -7.06 -2.16
CA ASN A 61 5.81 -6.41 -2.22
C ASN A 61 5.69 -5.10 -2.98
N VAL A 62 6.21 -4.02 -2.41
CA VAL A 62 6.19 -2.65 -2.95
C VAL A 62 7.63 -2.15 -2.96
N PHE A 63 8.19 -1.96 -4.15
CA PHE A 63 9.60 -1.54 -4.31
C PHE A 63 10.60 -2.43 -3.54
N GLY A 64 10.34 -3.75 -3.48
CA GLY A 64 11.20 -4.71 -2.78
C GLY A 64 10.87 -4.92 -1.30
N HIS A 65 10.06 -4.06 -0.69
CA HIS A 65 9.62 -4.21 0.70
C HIS A 65 8.29 -4.97 0.78
N SER A 66 8.20 -5.96 1.65
CA SER A 66 6.96 -6.67 1.94
C SER A 66 6.06 -5.82 2.85
N ILE A 67 4.84 -5.52 2.40
CA ILE A 67 3.85 -4.72 3.13
C ILE A 67 2.58 -5.53 3.32
N CYS A 68 2.01 -5.50 4.53
CA CYS A 68 0.68 -6.05 4.82
C CYS A 68 -0.24 -4.96 5.37
N PHE A 69 -1.42 -4.83 4.77
CA PHE A 69 -2.52 -4.01 5.29
C PHE A 69 -3.52 -4.94 5.96
N LEU A 70 -3.71 -4.81 7.28
CA LEU A 70 -4.66 -5.58 8.08
C LEU A 70 -5.77 -4.66 8.58
N ASN A 71 -6.98 -4.85 8.05
CA ASN A 71 -8.19 -4.20 8.52
C ASN A 71 -8.94 -5.12 9.48
N CYS A 72 -9.22 -4.69 10.71
CA CYS A 72 -9.96 -5.46 11.72
C CYS A 72 -11.23 -4.76 12.16
N HIS A 73 -12.20 -5.57 12.60
CA HIS A 73 -13.38 -5.13 13.33
C HIS A 73 -13.51 -6.07 14.52
N LEU A 74 -13.03 -5.59 15.66
CA LEU A 74 -12.88 -6.40 16.86
C LEU A 74 -14.13 -6.32 17.76
N PRO A 75 -14.27 -7.24 18.75
CA PRO A 75 -15.43 -7.28 19.64
C PRO A 75 -15.76 -5.93 20.26
N ALA A 76 -17.02 -5.53 20.11
CA ALA A 76 -17.54 -4.28 20.68
C ALA A 76 -17.78 -4.43 22.18
N HIS A 77 -18.14 -3.32 22.83
CA HIS A 77 -18.40 -3.19 24.27
C HIS A 77 -17.15 -3.09 25.16
N MET A 78 -17.34 -2.53 26.36
CA MET A 78 -16.27 -2.08 27.26
C MET A 78 -15.53 -3.27 27.88
N GLU A 79 -16.31 -4.27 28.30
CA GLU A 79 -15.94 -5.50 28.96
C GLU A 79 -15.11 -6.48 28.11
N ASN A 80 -15.11 -6.32 26.79
CA ASN A 80 -14.47 -7.27 25.87
C ASN A 80 -13.02 -6.92 25.53
N SER A 81 -12.26 -6.30 26.44
CA SER A 81 -10.87 -5.90 26.17
C SER A 81 -9.98 -7.11 25.90
N ASP A 82 -10.04 -8.11 26.78
CA ASP A 82 -9.25 -9.34 26.65
C ASP A 82 -9.65 -10.11 25.38
N GLN A 83 -10.96 -10.21 25.10
CA GLN A 83 -11.45 -10.86 23.88
C GLN A 83 -10.95 -10.15 22.60
N ARG A 84 -10.76 -8.83 22.61
CA ARG A 84 -10.15 -8.12 21.47
C ARG A 84 -8.71 -8.58 21.22
N MET A 85 -7.96 -8.88 22.27
CA MET A 85 -6.58 -9.37 22.19
C MET A 85 -6.52 -10.82 21.73
N GLU A 86 -7.37 -11.69 22.29
CA GLU A 86 -7.52 -13.07 21.82
C GLU A 86 -7.92 -13.12 20.33
N ASP A 87 -8.88 -12.29 19.91
CA ASP A 87 -9.30 -12.20 18.51
C ASP A 87 -8.16 -11.71 17.61
N PHE A 88 -7.40 -10.70 18.06
CA PHE A 88 -6.27 -10.18 17.31
C PHE A 88 -5.15 -11.21 17.14
N GLU A 89 -4.76 -11.90 18.22
CA GLU A 89 -3.79 -13.01 18.16
C GLU A 89 -4.26 -14.12 17.22
N SER A 90 -5.52 -14.51 17.33
CA SER A 90 -6.13 -15.53 16.47
C SER A 90 -6.11 -15.13 14.99
N ILE A 91 -6.38 -13.86 14.67
CA ILE A 91 -6.25 -13.31 13.31
C ILE A 91 -4.81 -13.43 12.82
N LEU A 92 -3.82 -13.02 13.63
CA LEU A 92 -2.40 -13.07 13.25
C LEU A 92 -1.90 -14.51 13.02
N GLN A 93 -2.35 -15.46 13.85
CA GLN A 93 -1.97 -16.87 13.73
C GLN A 93 -2.59 -17.53 12.49
N GLN A 94 -3.88 -17.26 12.21
CA GLN A 94 -4.60 -17.90 11.12
C GLN A 94 -4.29 -17.33 9.74
N GLN A 95 -3.97 -16.03 9.62
CA GLN A 95 -3.68 -15.43 8.32
C GLN A 95 -2.27 -15.74 7.84
N GLN A 96 -2.18 -16.77 7.00
CA GLN A 96 -0.96 -17.22 6.35
C GLN A 96 -1.02 -16.96 4.85
N PHE A 97 0.08 -16.48 4.28
CA PHE A 97 0.25 -16.16 2.87
C PHE A 97 1.16 -17.18 2.19
N GLU A 98 0.90 -17.45 0.91
CA GLU A 98 1.71 -18.37 0.12
C GLU A 98 3.07 -17.74 -0.25
N GLY A 99 4.13 -18.56 -0.24
CA GLY A 99 5.47 -18.18 -0.69
C GLY A 99 6.57 -18.62 0.27
N GLN A 100 7.82 -18.28 -0.07
CA GLN A 100 8.99 -18.64 0.73
C GLN A 100 9.39 -17.58 1.77
N ALA A 101 8.84 -16.37 1.68
CA ALA A 101 9.13 -15.26 2.59
C ALA A 101 7.85 -14.52 2.97
N SER A 102 7.82 -13.99 4.20
CA SER A 102 6.72 -13.21 4.76
C SER A 102 5.37 -13.95 4.72
N MET A 103 5.32 -15.11 5.41
CA MET A 103 4.16 -16.00 5.43
C MET A 103 3.10 -15.53 6.43
N GLY A 104 3.50 -15.16 7.65
CA GLY A 104 2.59 -14.56 8.62
C GLY A 104 2.43 -13.05 8.43
N VAL A 105 1.37 -12.48 9.02
CA VAL A 105 1.15 -11.02 8.98
C VAL A 105 2.35 -10.27 9.55
N LEU A 106 2.84 -10.65 10.74
CA LEU A 106 3.96 -9.98 11.41
C LEU A 106 5.32 -10.23 10.75
N ASP A 107 5.37 -11.12 9.77
CA ASP A 107 6.55 -11.34 8.94
C ASP A 107 6.64 -10.31 7.81
N HIS A 108 5.82 -9.27 7.71
CA HIS A 108 6.02 -8.25 6.66
C HIS A 108 6.98 -7.16 7.17
N ASP A 109 7.79 -6.59 6.28
CA ASP A 109 8.71 -5.50 6.62
C ASP A 109 7.95 -4.31 7.19
N VAL A 110 6.74 -4.06 6.68
CA VAL A 110 5.78 -3.10 7.24
C VAL A 110 4.41 -3.75 7.36
N VAL A 111 3.81 -3.64 8.55
CA VAL A 111 2.41 -3.99 8.78
C VAL A 111 1.65 -2.71 9.12
N PHE A 112 0.60 -2.40 8.38
CA PHE A 112 -0.39 -1.41 8.78
C PHE A 112 -1.59 -2.14 9.38
N TRP A 113 -1.91 -1.88 10.64
CA TRP A 113 -3.05 -2.46 11.32
C TRP A 113 -4.06 -1.37 11.67
N PHE A 114 -5.29 -1.50 11.21
CA PHE A 114 -6.30 -0.47 11.33
C PHE A 114 -7.72 -1.02 11.33
N GLY A 115 -8.70 -0.15 11.57
CA GLY A 115 -10.12 -0.45 11.49
C GLY A 115 -10.88 -0.03 12.75
N ASP A 116 -12.07 -0.59 12.93
CA ASP A 116 -12.85 -0.45 14.17
C ASP A 116 -12.33 -1.48 15.20
N LEU A 117 -11.25 -1.10 15.86
CA LEU A 117 -10.60 -1.93 16.89
C LEU A 117 -11.42 -1.96 18.19
N ASN A 118 -12.46 -1.13 18.31
CA ASN A 118 -13.47 -1.17 19.37
C ASN A 118 -12.96 -0.96 20.82
N PHE A 119 -11.72 -0.55 21.03
CA PHE A 119 -11.21 -0.17 22.34
C PHE A 119 -11.93 1.06 22.91
N ARG A 120 -12.10 1.08 24.24
CA ARG A 120 -12.90 2.06 24.97
C ARG A 120 -12.06 2.84 25.99
N ILE A 121 -12.66 3.90 26.53
CA ILE A 121 -12.12 4.64 27.67
C ILE A 121 -12.64 3.97 28.95
N ASP A 122 -11.73 3.34 29.68
CA ASP A 122 -11.99 2.65 30.93
C ASP A 122 -12.02 3.60 32.13
N ASP A 123 -12.52 3.12 33.28
CA ASP A 123 -12.32 3.73 34.61
C ASP A 123 -12.59 5.26 34.71
N LEU A 124 -13.50 5.76 33.88
CA LEU A 124 -13.96 7.15 33.88
C LEU A 124 -15.45 7.22 33.59
N ASP A 125 -16.18 8.03 34.36
CA ASP A 125 -17.61 8.23 34.13
C ASP A 125 -17.87 9.02 32.85
N MET A 126 -19.06 8.78 32.27
CA MET A 126 -19.54 9.47 31.07
C MET A 126 -19.41 11.00 31.16
N GLN A 127 -19.77 11.58 32.29
CA GLN A 127 -19.75 13.03 32.50
C GLN A 127 -18.32 13.57 32.50
N VAL A 128 -17.38 12.83 33.08
CA VAL A 128 -15.95 13.18 33.10
C VAL A 128 -15.38 13.14 31.68
N VAL A 129 -15.70 12.09 30.92
CA VAL A 129 -15.27 11.98 29.51
C VAL A 129 -15.82 13.14 28.68
N LYS A 130 -17.12 13.44 28.78
CA LYS A 130 -17.73 14.57 28.03
C LYS A 130 -17.10 15.91 28.42
N ALA A 131 -16.93 16.18 29.72
CA ALA A 131 -16.32 17.42 30.19
C ALA A 131 -14.86 17.59 29.70
N ALA A 132 -14.10 16.50 29.64
CA ALA A 132 -12.74 16.51 29.11
C ALA A 132 -12.73 16.80 27.60
N ILE A 133 -13.67 16.23 26.84
CA ILE A 133 -13.83 16.51 25.39
C ILE A 133 -14.21 17.98 25.18
N ASP A 134 -15.22 18.49 25.90
CA ASP A 134 -15.72 19.86 25.78
C ASP A 134 -14.63 20.90 26.14
N SER A 135 -13.74 20.56 27.08
CA SER A 135 -12.62 21.39 27.49
C SER A 135 -11.35 21.18 26.66
N ASN A 136 -11.40 20.34 25.61
CA ASN A 136 -10.26 19.92 24.80
C ASN A 136 -9.06 19.36 25.61
N LYS A 137 -9.34 18.70 26.74
CA LYS A 137 -8.36 18.05 27.62
C LYS A 137 -8.21 16.57 27.28
N LEU A 138 -8.05 16.25 26.00
CA LEU A 138 -8.07 14.87 25.51
C LEU A 138 -6.97 13.99 26.12
N SER A 139 -5.82 14.58 26.47
CA SER A 139 -4.68 13.87 27.04
C SER A 139 -5.01 13.15 28.35
N THR A 140 -5.95 13.67 29.14
CA THR A 140 -6.35 13.04 30.41
C THR A 140 -7.15 11.75 30.19
N LEU A 141 -7.62 11.51 28.96
CA LEU A 141 -8.37 10.30 28.60
C LEU A 141 -7.46 9.21 28.05
N TRP A 142 -6.26 9.55 27.55
CA TRP A 142 -5.38 8.60 26.87
C TRP A 142 -4.82 7.52 27.80
N GLU A 143 -4.55 7.85 29.06
CA GLU A 143 -4.10 6.90 30.09
C GLU A 143 -5.17 5.86 30.42
N LYS A 144 -6.42 6.15 30.08
CA LYS A 144 -7.59 5.29 30.29
C LYS A 144 -8.09 4.66 29.00
N ASP A 145 -7.43 4.91 27.86
CA ASP A 145 -7.74 4.26 26.59
C ASP A 145 -7.21 2.82 26.61
N GLN A 146 -8.11 1.85 26.44
CA GLN A 146 -7.77 0.43 26.55
C GLN A 146 -6.70 -0.03 25.55
N LEU A 147 -6.60 0.57 24.36
CA LEU A 147 -5.52 0.23 23.43
C LEU A 147 -4.16 0.77 23.91
N ASN A 148 -4.13 1.98 24.48
CA ASN A 148 -2.91 2.51 25.08
C ASN A 148 -2.43 1.65 26.25
N MET A 149 -3.34 1.27 27.14
CA MET A 149 -3.03 0.37 28.25
C MET A 149 -2.55 -1.00 27.73
N ALA A 150 -3.23 -1.56 26.73
CA ALA A 150 -2.85 -2.85 26.13
C ALA A 150 -1.47 -2.82 25.47
N LYS A 151 -1.05 -1.70 24.86
CA LYS A 151 0.31 -1.59 24.27
C LYS A 151 1.42 -1.74 25.31
N ASP A 152 1.14 -1.46 26.58
CA ASP A 152 2.11 -1.59 27.68
C ASP A 152 2.10 -3.00 28.31
N SER A 153 1.01 -3.77 28.17
CA SER A 153 0.84 -5.08 28.81
C SER A 153 0.85 -6.29 27.86
N GLU A 154 0.41 -6.12 26.61
CA GLU A 154 0.19 -7.20 25.65
C GLU A 154 1.37 -7.37 24.70
N THR A 155 2.02 -8.54 24.77
CA THR A 155 3.21 -8.84 23.95
C THR A 155 2.90 -8.89 22.44
N VAL A 156 1.67 -9.26 22.06
CA VAL A 156 1.23 -9.26 20.65
C VAL A 156 1.27 -7.86 20.02
N LEU A 157 1.23 -6.80 20.85
CA LEU A 157 1.30 -5.40 20.41
C LEU A 157 2.74 -4.86 20.33
N GLU A 158 3.74 -5.66 20.67
CA GLU A 158 5.14 -5.23 20.67
C GLU A 158 5.60 -4.77 19.27
N GLY A 159 6.16 -3.57 19.22
CA GLY A 159 6.63 -2.92 17.99
C GLY A 159 5.55 -2.26 17.13
N PHE A 160 4.28 -2.33 17.53
CA PHE A 160 3.25 -1.47 16.93
C PHE A 160 3.36 -0.04 17.46
N HIS A 161 3.41 0.90 16.52
CA HIS A 161 3.44 2.33 16.76
C HIS A 161 2.11 2.95 16.34
N GLU A 162 1.74 4.01 17.03
CA GLU A 162 0.61 4.86 16.70
C GLU A 162 1.02 6.32 16.89
N GLY A 163 0.62 7.19 15.97
CA GLY A 163 0.90 8.61 16.10
C GLY A 163 0.06 9.29 17.18
N PRO A 164 0.44 10.51 17.58
CA PRO A 164 -0.32 11.28 18.55
C PRO A 164 -1.75 11.54 18.05
N ILE A 165 -2.75 11.12 18.84
CA ILE A 165 -4.17 11.37 18.56
C ILE A 165 -4.48 12.83 18.93
N LYS A 166 -4.75 13.67 17.93
CA LYS A 166 -5.05 15.10 18.11
C LYS A 166 -6.50 15.45 17.78
N PHE A 167 -7.38 14.46 17.76
CA PHE A 167 -8.79 14.58 17.40
C PHE A 167 -9.68 13.93 18.48
N PRO A 168 -10.93 14.39 18.66
CA PRO A 168 -11.82 13.86 19.69
C PRO A 168 -12.27 12.42 19.37
N PRO A 169 -12.83 11.69 20.36
CA PRO A 169 -13.34 10.33 20.16
C PRO A 169 -14.25 10.18 18.94
N THR A 170 -14.07 9.13 18.16
CA THR A 170 -14.72 8.92 16.85
C THR A 170 -16.03 8.15 16.93
N TYR A 171 -16.38 7.68 18.13
CA TYR A 171 -17.60 6.94 18.44
C TYR A 171 -18.11 7.39 19.82
N LYS A 172 -19.41 7.38 20.13
CA LYS A 172 -20.57 7.12 19.26
C LYS A 172 -21.37 8.41 19.06
N PHE A 173 -21.77 8.70 17.83
CA PHE A 173 -22.57 9.87 17.48
C PHE A 173 -24.03 9.53 17.20
N ASP A 174 -24.92 10.51 17.37
CA ASP A 174 -26.26 10.45 16.80
C ASP A 174 -26.15 10.69 15.29
N VAL A 175 -26.66 9.73 14.49
CA VAL A 175 -26.58 9.77 13.03
C VAL A 175 -27.18 11.07 12.48
N GLY A 176 -26.47 11.70 11.55
CA GLY A 176 -26.80 13.00 10.97
C GLY A 176 -26.23 14.20 11.74
N THR A 177 -25.51 13.98 12.84
CA THR A 177 -24.99 15.05 13.70
C THR A 177 -23.54 14.84 14.15
N ASP A 178 -23.00 15.84 14.87
CA ASP A 178 -21.75 15.76 15.64
C ASP A 178 -22.02 15.63 17.16
N THR A 179 -23.25 15.32 17.54
CA THR A 179 -23.65 15.13 18.94
C THR A 179 -23.37 13.69 19.35
N TYR A 180 -22.65 13.50 20.46
CA TYR A 180 -22.42 12.17 21.04
C TYR A 180 -23.72 11.56 21.59
N ASP A 181 -23.83 10.23 21.44
CA ASP A 181 -25.00 9.37 21.70
C ASP A 181 -25.93 9.90 22.80
N THR A 182 -27.10 10.36 22.40
CA THR A 182 -28.18 10.80 23.31
C THR A 182 -29.22 9.72 23.57
N SER A 183 -29.08 8.55 22.93
CA SER A 183 -30.01 7.44 23.11
C SER A 183 -30.02 6.92 24.55
N GLY A 184 -31.06 6.15 24.91
CA GLY A 184 -31.15 5.52 26.24
C GLY A 184 -29.98 4.61 26.61
N LYS A 185 -29.20 4.14 25.63
CA LYS A 185 -28.00 3.31 25.86
C LYS A 185 -26.78 4.13 26.30
N LYS A 186 -26.76 5.45 26.03
CA LYS A 186 -25.72 6.42 26.39
C LYS A 186 -24.31 5.82 26.32
N ARG A 187 -23.87 5.41 25.12
CA ARG A 187 -22.53 4.84 24.95
C ARG A 187 -21.48 5.92 25.18
N LYS A 188 -20.51 5.62 26.05
CA LYS A 188 -19.38 6.52 26.36
C LYS A 188 -18.58 6.81 25.08
N PRO A 189 -18.21 8.08 24.82
CA PRO A 189 -17.31 8.40 23.73
C PRO A 189 -16.00 7.59 23.82
N ALA A 190 -15.49 7.10 22.69
CA ALA A 190 -14.25 6.32 22.59
C ALA A 190 -13.56 6.47 21.24
N TRP A 191 -12.23 6.28 21.21
CA TRP A 191 -11.44 6.14 19.99
C TRP A 191 -11.43 4.68 19.54
N THR A 192 -12.53 4.26 18.92
CA THR A 192 -12.68 2.89 18.41
C THR A 192 -11.95 2.67 17.09
N ASP A 193 -11.81 3.73 16.29
CA ASP A 193 -11.25 3.71 14.94
C ASP A 193 -9.77 4.12 14.96
N ARG A 194 -8.86 3.18 14.69
CA ARG A 194 -7.41 3.37 14.93
C ARG A 194 -6.57 2.96 13.72
N ILE A 195 -5.38 3.55 13.60
CA ILE A 195 -4.39 3.22 12.57
C ILE A 195 -3.00 3.13 13.21
N LEU A 196 -2.45 1.92 13.24
CA LEU A 196 -1.14 1.59 13.76
C LEU A 196 -0.25 1.06 12.64
N TRP A 197 1.06 1.08 12.86
CA TRP A 197 2.02 0.41 11.99
C TRP A 197 3.11 -0.28 12.79
N ARG A 198 3.68 -1.34 12.24
CA ARG A 198 4.82 -2.05 12.80
C ARG A 198 5.88 -2.23 11.73
N LEU A 199 7.13 -2.00 12.10
CA LEU A 199 8.29 -2.38 11.30
C LEU A 199 8.79 -3.73 11.77
N ARG A 200 9.15 -4.61 10.84
CA ARG A 200 9.87 -5.83 11.21
C ARG A 200 11.20 -5.42 11.87
N PRO A 201 11.56 -5.96 13.04
CA PRO A 201 12.87 -5.72 13.62
C PRO A 201 13.96 -6.10 12.61
N MET A 202 14.91 -5.20 12.35
CA MET A 202 16.03 -5.53 11.48
C MET A 202 16.80 -6.68 12.11
N ALA A 203 16.84 -7.84 11.44
CA ALA A 203 17.84 -8.86 11.76
C ALA A 203 19.21 -8.19 11.59
N GLN A 204 20.17 -8.48 12.47
CA GLN A 204 21.51 -7.86 12.47
C GLN A 204 22.39 -8.21 11.24
N VAL A 205 21.78 -8.60 10.11
CA VAL A 205 22.46 -9.08 8.93
C VAL A 205 21.99 -8.31 7.69
N SER A 206 22.97 -7.67 7.06
CA SER A 206 23.00 -7.10 5.70
C SER A 206 22.63 -5.62 5.53
N ASN A 207 23.47 -4.97 4.72
CA ASN A 207 23.58 -3.55 4.37
C ASN A 207 22.35 -2.94 3.64
N SER A 208 21.14 -3.33 4.02
CA SER A 208 19.91 -2.67 3.55
C SER A 208 19.73 -1.36 4.31
N ILE A 209 19.42 -0.28 3.59
CA ILE A 209 18.96 0.96 4.20
C ILE A 209 17.65 0.58 4.90
N GLY A 210 17.63 0.69 6.23
CA GLY A 210 16.49 0.22 7.02
C GLY A 210 15.17 0.82 6.53
N THR A 211 14.13 0.00 6.45
CA THR A 211 12.77 0.43 6.08
C THR A 211 12.32 1.55 7.03
N CYS A 212 12.28 2.79 6.53
CA CYS A 212 11.88 3.95 7.35
C CYS A 212 10.45 4.36 7.02
N VAL A 213 9.58 4.34 8.04
CA VAL A 213 8.19 4.81 7.94
C VAL A 213 8.03 6.05 8.80
N SER A 214 7.49 7.10 8.18
CA SER A 214 7.13 8.34 8.87
C SER A 214 5.65 8.64 8.67
N GLN A 215 4.96 8.95 9.77
CA GLN A 215 3.55 9.38 9.74
C GLN A 215 3.49 10.90 9.71
N HIS A 216 2.77 11.46 8.74
CA HIS A 216 2.64 12.91 8.55
C HIS A 216 1.34 13.46 9.10
N PHE A 217 0.25 12.72 8.89
CA PHE A 217 -1.09 13.12 9.30
C PHE A 217 -1.79 11.96 9.97
N TYR A 218 -2.55 12.25 11.03
CA TYR A 218 -3.48 11.34 11.68
C TYR A 218 -4.68 12.14 12.17
N ARG A 219 -5.85 11.95 11.56
CA ARG A 219 -7.02 12.82 11.74
C ARG A 219 -8.33 12.07 11.61
N SER A 220 -9.36 12.56 12.31
CA SER A 220 -10.75 12.23 12.03
C SER A 220 -11.39 13.30 11.12
N HIS A 221 -12.51 12.95 10.49
CA HIS A 221 -13.26 13.81 9.58
C HIS A 221 -14.68 14.00 10.09
N MET A 222 -14.91 15.08 10.86
CA MET A 222 -16.18 15.35 11.54
C MET A 222 -17.31 15.70 10.57
N GLU A 223 -16.96 16.25 9.40
CA GLU A 223 -17.91 16.69 8.37
C GLU A 223 -18.76 15.55 7.77
N TYR A 224 -18.38 14.29 8.01
CA TYR A 224 -19.18 13.12 7.61
C TYR A 224 -20.08 12.66 8.76
N THR A 225 -21.39 12.72 8.54
CA THR A 225 -22.41 12.46 9.57
C THR A 225 -23.32 11.27 9.26
N VAL A 226 -23.08 10.55 8.17
CA VAL A 226 -23.92 9.41 7.72
C VAL A 226 -23.83 8.16 8.60
N SER A 227 -22.86 8.12 9.51
CA SER A 227 -22.58 7.02 10.43
C SER A 227 -22.54 7.55 11.87
N ASP A 228 -22.69 6.66 12.84
CA ASP A 228 -22.41 6.93 14.25
C ASP A 228 -20.92 6.89 14.59
N HIS A 229 -20.07 6.60 13.59
CA HIS A 229 -18.62 6.74 13.62
C HIS A 229 -18.14 7.87 12.69
N LYS A 230 -16.99 8.46 13.02
CA LYS A 230 -16.30 9.44 12.16
C LYS A 230 -15.13 8.79 11.41
N PRO A 231 -15.00 8.97 10.08
CA PRO A 231 -13.88 8.42 9.33
C PRO A 231 -12.53 8.87 9.91
N VAL A 232 -11.55 7.97 9.91
CA VAL A 232 -10.17 8.24 10.32
C VAL A 232 -9.24 8.03 9.14
N SER A 233 -8.27 8.92 8.97
CA SER A 233 -7.25 8.82 7.93
C SER A 233 -5.86 9.07 8.47
N SER A 234 -4.89 8.38 7.89
CA SER A 234 -3.47 8.63 8.12
C SER A 234 -2.72 8.74 6.79
N ILE A 235 -1.64 9.53 6.76
CA ILE A 235 -0.73 9.64 5.62
C ILE A 235 0.67 9.27 6.10
N PHE A 236 1.30 8.35 5.39
CA PHE A 236 2.64 7.87 5.68
C PHE A 236 3.57 8.08 4.48
N THR A 237 4.84 8.31 4.76
CA THR A 237 5.93 8.08 3.80
C THR A 237 6.69 6.84 4.21
N LEU A 238 6.75 5.89 3.28
CA LEU A 238 7.70 4.78 3.32
C LEU A 238 8.90 5.17 2.47
N GLN A 239 10.08 5.25 3.07
CA GLN A 239 11.32 5.33 2.30
C GLN A 239 11.53 3.97 1.64
N VAL A 240 11.59 3.98 0.31
CA VAL A 240 11.87 2.81 -0.51
C VAL A 240 13.26 2.95 -1.10
N ASP A 241 13.93 1.82 -1.32
CA ASP A 241 15.21 1.81 -2.02
C ASP A 241 15.07 2.37 -3.44
N MET A 242 16.17 2.93 -3.95
CA MET A 242 16.28 3.31 -5.37
C MET A 242 15.97 2.11 -6.27
N PRO A 243 15.31 2.29 -7.42
CA PRO A 243 14.98 1.18 -8.30
C PRO A 243 16.24 0.43 -8.72
N LEU A 244 16.19 -0.91 -8.67
CA LEU A 244 17.32 -1.78 -9.01
C LEU A 244 17.83 -1.53 -10.44
N VAL A 245 16.95 -1.05 -11.32
CA VAL A 245 17.30 -0.57 -12.65
C VAL A 245 16.68 0.82 -12.87
N THR A 246 17.49 1.79 -13.27
CA THR A 246 17.03 3.09 -13.77
C THR A 246 17.08 3.10 -15.28
N LEU A 247 15.96 3.44 -15.94
CA LEU A 247 15.87 3.56 -17.40
C LEU A 247 15.92 5.04 -17.82
N PHE A 248 16.53 5.30 -18.97
CA PHE A 248 16.64 6.61 -19.61
C PHE A 248 16.22 6.49 -21.06
N VAL A 249 15.41 7.46 -21.51
CA VAL A 249 14.84 7.55 -22.86
C VAL A 249 14.64 9.02 -23.17
N GLU A 250 14.70 9.37 -24.46
CA GLU A 250 14.33 10.69 -24.96
C GLU A 250 12.83 10.98 -24.75
N ASP A 251 12.46 12.22 -24.46
CA ASP A 251 11.06 12.60 -24.16
C ASP A 251 10.09 12.29 -25.33
N GLU A 252 10.60 12.24 -26.56
CA GLU A 252 9.84 11.93 -27.77
C GLU A 252 10.63 11.02 -28.72
N TRP A 253 10.00 9.94 -29.20
CA TRP A 253 10.54 9.10 -30.27
C TRP A 253 9.86 9.43 -31.59
N ARG A 254 10.59 10.07 -32.50
CA ARG A 254 10.12 10.52 -33.81
C ARG A 254 10.66 9.66 -34.95
N GLU A 255 11.86 9.13 -34.79
CA GLU A 255 12.55 8.26 -35.75
C GLU A 255 13.15 7.01 -35.09
N ILE A 256 13.62 6.05 -35.89
CA ILE A 256 14.17 4.76 -35.41
C ILE A 256 15.43 4.96 -34.56
N SER A 257 16.19 6.03 -34.82
CA SER A 257 17.36 6.46 -34.04
C SER A 257 17.01 6.84 -32.60
N ASP A 258 15.83 7.40 -32.37
CA ASP A 258 15.38 7.83 -31.04
C ASP A 258 14.98 6.64 -30.17
N ALA A 259 14.66 5.51 -30.80
CA ALA A 259 14.12 4.32 -30.16
C ALA A 259 15.18 3.51 -29.39
N VAL A 260 15.91 4.19 -28.50
CA VAL A 260 17.02 3.67 -27.69
C VAL A 260 16.65 3.77 -26.23
N ALA A 261 16.64 2.63 -25.56
CA ALA A 261 16.52 2.49 -24.12
C ALA A 261 17.92 2.38 -23.51
N LYS A 262 18.30 3.33 -22.66
CA LYS A 262 19.52 3.21 -21.86
C LYS A 262 19.12 2.81 -20.45
N PHE A 263 19.93 2.00 -19.79
CA PHE A 263 19.67 1.70 -18.39
C PHE A 263 20.95 1.62 -17.55
N LYS A 264 20.77 1.88 -16.27
CA LYS A 264 21.78 1.68 -15.23
C LYS A 264 21.26 0.69 -14.20
N ALA A 265 21.98 -0.41 -13.99
CA ALA A 265 21.67 -1.37 -12.94
C ALA A 265 22.40 -1.01 -11.63
N ALA A 266 21.79 -1.36 -10.50
CA ALA A 266 22.45 -1.32 -9.20
C ALA A 266 23.65 -2.31 -9.18
N PRO A 267 24.76 -2.01 -8.47
CA PRO A 267 26.00 -2.80 -8.54
C PRO A 267 25.86 -4.31 -8.27
N ASN A 268 24.91 -4.71 -7.44
CA ASN A 268 24.70 -6.12 -7.05
C ASN A 268 23.37 -6.69 -7.60
N PHE A 269 22.80 -6.08 -8.64
CA PHE A 269 21.54 -6.55 -9.22
C PHE A 269 21.76 -7.89 -9.98
N PRO A 270 21.12 -9.01 -9.58
CA PRO A 270 21.33 -10.30 -10.20
C PRO A 270 20.58 -10.39 -11.53
N ARG A 271 21.29 -10.08 -12.62
CA ARG A 271 20.75 -10.10 -14.00
C ARG A 271 20.56 -11.53 -14.51
N SER A 272 19.58 -11.71 -15.38
CA SER A 272 19.36 -12.95 -16.13
C SER A 272 19.49 -12.70 -17.63
N SER A 273 19.94 -13.69 -18.41
CA SER A 273 19.85 -13.64 -19.87
C SER A 273 18.39 -13.62 -20.36
N TRP A 274 17.45 -13.93 -19.46
CA TRP A 274 16.01 -13.86 -19.68
C TRP A 274 15.39 -12.54 -19.19
N ASP A 275 16.19 -11.54 -18.81
CA ASP A 275 15.68 -10.20 -18.52
C ASP A 275 15.33 -9.46 -19.83
N TRP A 276 14.31 -8.60 -19.80
CA TRP A 276 13.93 -7.81 -20.98
C TRP A 276 13.50 -6.38 -20.64
N ILE A 277 13.61 -5.49 -21.62
CA ILE A 277 13.03 -4.15 -21.58
C ILE A 277 11.80 -4.15 -22.49
N GLY A 278 10.62 -3.97 -21.90
CA GLY A 278 9.35 -3.88 -22.62
C GLY A 278 8.92 -2.44 -22.82
N LEU A 279 8.28 -2.17 -23.96
CA LEU A 279 7.55 -0.94 -24.24
C LEU A 279 6.07 -1.17 -23.96
N TYR A 280 5.50 -0.39 -23.04
CA TYR A 280 4.12 -0.55 -22.57
C TYR A 280 3.31 0.70 -22.88
N LYS A 281 2.05 0.54 -23.26
CA LYS A 281 1.11 1.66 -23.29
C LYS A 281 0.83 2.12 -21.86
N VAL A 282 0.74 3.44 -21.62
CA VAL A 282 0.30 3.95 -20.31
C VAL A 282 -1.04 3.31 -19.92
N GLY A 283 -1.09 2.75 -18.70
CA GLY A 283 -2.26 2.03 -18.18
C GLY A 283 -2.24 0.51 -18.37
N PHE A 284 -1.10 -0.09 -18.77
CA PHE A 284 -0.92 -1.53 -18.78
C PHE A 284 -1.15 -2.17 -17.39
N LYS A 285 -1.63 -3.42 -17.35
CA LYS A 285 -2.09 -4.07 -16.11
C LYS A 285 -1.21 -5.24 -15.70
N HIS A 286 -0.45 -5.79 -16.63
CA HIS A 286 0.40 -6.96 -16.41
C HIS A 286 1.75 -6.78 -17.11
N HIS A 287 2.83 -7.35 -16.57
CA HIS A 287 4.18 -7.22 -17.13
C HIS A 287 4.33 -7.84 -18.54
N LYS A 288 3.35 -8.64 -18.99
CA LYS A 288 3.26 -9.23 -20.34
C LYS A 288 2.42 -8.40 -21.32
N ASP A 289 1.84 -7.28 -20.88
CA ASP A 289 1.06 -6.37 -21.73
C ASP A 289 1.97 -5.45 -22.57
N TYR A 290 3.24 -5.81 -22.76
CA TYR A 290 4.15 -5.04 -23.59
C TYR A 290 3.67 -5.07 -25.04
N VAL A 291 3.90 -3.98 -25.75
CA VAL A 291 3.61 -3.90 -27.19
C VAL A 291 4.81 -4.31 -28.03
N SER A 292 6.01 -4.11 -27.49
CA SER A 292 7.26 -4.64 -28.01
C SER A 292 8.25 -4.82 -26.87
N TYR A 293 9.30 -5.61 -27.08
CA TYR A 293 10.35 -5.82 -26.09
C TYR A 293 11.69 -6.14 -26.74
N VAL A 294 12.76 -5.98 -25.96
CA VAL A 294 14.10 -6.44 -26.30
C VAL A 294 14.73 -7.15 -25.11
N TRP A 295 15.49 -8.20 -25.35
CA TRP A 295 16.27 -8.85 -24.30
C TRP A 295 17.34 -7.91 -23.78
N ALA A 296 17.46 -7.77 -22.47
CA ALA A 296 18.48 -6.96 -21.82
C ALA A 296 19.82 -7.70 -21.84
N LYS A 297 20.48 -7.75 -23.01
CA LYS A 297 21.69 -8.56 -23.24
C LYS A 297 22.78 -8.30 -22.20
N GLN A 298 23.50 -9.33 -21.80
CA GLN A 298 24.70 -9.20 -20.99
C GLN A 298 25.90 -9.08 -21.94
N GLU A 299 26.39 -7.85 -22.18
CA GLU A 299 27.68 -7.65 -22.86
C GLU A 299 28.77 -7.44 -21.81
N GLU A 300 29.92 -8.09 -22.03
CA GLU A 300 31.01 -8.22 -21.04
C GLU A 300 31.77 -6.91 -20.77
N SER A 301 31.65 -5.89 -21.64
CA SER A 301 32.49 -4.70 -21.62
C SER A 301 31.96 -3.50 -20.80
N ASP A 302 30.67 -3.45 -20.45
CA ASP A 302 30.12 -2.43 -19.53
C ASP A 302 28.85 -2.93 -18.81
N PHE A 303 29.04 -3.66 -17.71
CA PHE A 303 27.95 -4.38 -17.02
C PHE A 303 26.94 -3.47 -16.30
N LEU A 304 27.33 -2.23 -16.01
CA LEU A 304 26.54 -1.26 -15.22
C LEU A 304 25.73 -0.30 -16.08
N ARG A 305 26.11 -0.09 -17.34
CA ARG A 305 25.46 0.84 -18.27
C ARG A 305 25.35 0.21 -19.64
N GLN A 306 24.14 0.13 -20.17
CA GLN A 306 23.91 -0.44 -21.48
C GLN A 306 22.85 0.33 -22.26
N GLU A 307 22.97 0.28 -23.58
CA GLU A 307 22.06 0.89 -24.54
C GLU A 307 21.45 -0.21 -25.41
N HIS A 308 20.13 -0.21 -25.55
CA HIS A 308 19.39 -1.18 -26.36
C HIS A 308 18.40 -0.47 -27.26
N GLN A 309 18.42 -0.77 -28.56
CA GLN A 309 17.44 -0.23 -29.48
C GLN A 309 16.13 -1.00 -29.37
N VAL A 310 15.07 -0.36 -28.89
CA VAL A 310 13.72 -0.93 -28.76
C VAL A 310 12.93 -0.60 -30.00
N ARG A 311 12.47 -1.61 -30.75
CA ARG A 311 11.64 -1.37 -31.95
C ARG A 311 10.19 -1.18 -31.55
N ALA A 312 9.53 -0.12 -32.02
CA ALA A 312 8.10 0.11 -31.80
C ALA A 312 7.39 0.31 -33.13
N ASN A 313 6.36 -0.50 -33.41
CA ASN A 313 5.57 -0.41 -34.64
C ASN A 313 4.15 0.09 -34.32
N HIS A 314 3.99 1.41 -34.16
CA HIS A 314 2.69 2.03 -33.84
C HIS A 314 2.30 3.17 -34.78
N THR A 315 1.01 3.23 -35.09
CA THR A 315 0.39 4.11 -36.10
C THR A 315 -0.21 5.39 -35.51
N PHE A 316 -0.05 5.65 -34.20
CA PHE A 316 -0.68 6.76 -33.49
C PHE A 316 0.24 7.28 -32.37
N SER A 317 0.17 8.59 -32.09
CA SER A 317 0.83 9.21 -30.93
C SER A 317 0.10 8.79 -29.66
N TRP A 318 0.77 7.98 -28.84
CA TRP A 318 0.32 7.59 -27.51
C TRP A 318 1.44 7.80 -26.52
N ASP A 319 1.07 7.93 -25.25
CA ASP A 319 2.04 7.90 -24.15
C ASP A 319 2.42 6.44 -23.86
N PHE A 320 3.72 6.19 -23.80
CA PHE A 320 4.31 4.89 -23.50
C PHE A 320 5.24 4.98 -22.29
N ILE A 321 5.56 3.80 -21.72
CA ILE A 321 6.49 3.61 -20.62
C ILE A 321 7.44 2.48 -21.02
N LEU A 322 8.74 2.62 -20.73
CA LEU A 322 9.63 1.47 -20.74
C LEU A 322 9.66 0.82 -19.36
N GLY A 323 9.68 -0.51 -19.32
CA GLY A 323 9.83 -1.29 -18.11
C GLY A 323 10.90 -2.36 -18.24
N TYR A 324 11.85 -2.42 -17.31
CA TYR A 324 12.84 -3.49 -17.23
C TYR A 324 12.26 -4.63 -16.39
N TYR A 325 12.01 -5.78 -16.99
CA TYR A 325 11.60 -7.01 -16.32
C TYR A 325 12.81 -7.88 -15.93
N SER A 326 12.86 -8.28 -14.67
CA SER A 326 13.81 -9.26 -14.15
C SER A 326 13.18 -10.65 -14.11
N ASN A 327 13.78 -11.61 -14.80
CA ASN A 327 13.33 -13.00 -14.76
C ASN A 327 13.56 -13.64 -13.39
N ASN A 328 14.72 -13.39 -12.79
CA ASN A 328 15.06 -13.92 -11.46
C ASN A 328 14.08 -13.47 -10.38
N MET A 329 13.56 -12.24 -10.49
CA MET A 329 12.57 -11.69 -9.54
C MET A 329 11.13 -11.79 -10.05
N SER A 330 10.92 -12.35 -11.24
CA SER A 330 9.63 -12.47 -11.91
C SER A 330 8.81 -11.17 -12.02
N SER A 331 9.44 -10.00 -12.18
CA SER A 331 8.72 -8.71 -12.24
C SER A 331 9.58 -7.51 -12.70
N ILE A 332 8.91 -6.38 -12.97
CA ILE A 332 9.47 -5.11 -13.45
C ILE A 332 10.21 -4.38 -12.32
N VAL A 333 11.52 -4.17 -12.48
CA VAL A 333 12.45 -3.61 -11.48
C VAL A 333 12.91 -2.18 -11.79
N GLY A 334 12.40 -1.60 -12.88
CA GLY A 334 12.67 -0.22 -13.30
C GLY A 334 11.65 0.23 -14.33
N VAL A 335 11.21 1.48 -14.28
CA VAL A 335 10.35 2.10 -15.29
C VAL A 335 10.78 3.54 -15.58
N THR A 336 10.32 4.07 -16.71
CA THR A 336 10.49 5.48 -17.08
C THR A 336 9.26 6.29 -16.69
N GLU A 337 9.39 7.61 -16.71
CA GLU A 337 8.22 8.47 -16.87
C GLU A 337 7.56 8.22 -18.24
N PRO A 338 6.27 8.58 -18.42
CA PRO A 338 5.62 8.51 -19.72
C PRO A 338 6.33 9.39 -20.77
N PHE A 339 6.50 8.87 -21.98
CA PHE A 339 7.09 9.58 -23.12
C PHE A 339 6.26 9.31 -24.38
N GLN A 340 6.39 10.19 -25.38
CA GLN A 340 5.60 10.09 -26.61
C GLN A 340 6.31 9.27 -27.67
N VAL A 341 5.59 8.33 -28.28
CA VAL A 341 6.07 7.64 -29.48
C VAL A 341 5.22 8.10 -30.67
N HIS A 342 5.86 8.78 -31.62
CA HIS A 342 5.23 9.25 -32.84
C HIS A 342 5.33 8.19 -33.95
N ASN A 343 4.65 8.43 -35.07
CA ASN A 343 4.40 7.45 -36.13
C ASN A 343 5.68 6.86 -36.77
N LEU A 344 6.17 5.74 -36.21
CA LEU A 344 7.33 5.00 -36.71
C LEU A 344 7.02 4.14 -37.96
N PHE A 345 5.74 4.05 -38.36
CA PHE A 345 5.33 3.30 -39.57
C PHE A 345 5.71 4.00 -40.88
N SER A 346 5.99 5.31 -40.87
CA SER A 346 6.32 6.04 -42.10
C SER A 346 7.75 5.81 -42.62
N PHE A 347 8.66 5.27 -41.80
CA PHE A 347 10.08 5.18 -42.14
C PHE A 347 10.54 3.83 -42.69
N LEU A 348 9.83 2.73 -42.39
CA LEU A 348 10.10 1.42 -43.00
C LEU A 348 9.78 1.40 -44.51
N LEU A 349 8.79 2.19 -44.96
CA LEU A 349 8.49 2.32 -46.39
C LEU A 349 9.55 3.14 -47.13
N GLN A 350 10.13 4.17 -46.49
CA GLN A 350 11.24 4.94 -47.09
C GLN A 350 12.54 4.13 -47.16
N HIS A 351 12.84 3.27 -46.18
CA HIS A 351 14.04 2.42 -46.25
C HIS A 351 13.89 1.21 -47.20
N LEU A 352 12.69 0.65 -47.36
CA LEU A 352 12.43 -0.38 -48.38
C LEU A 352 12.42 0.20 -49.81
N LEU A 353 12.02 1.46 -50.00
CA LEU A 353 12.09 2.14 -51.30
C LEU A 353 13.50 2.68 -51.61
N ALA A 354 14.32 2.99 -50.60
CA ALA A 354 15.71 3.43 -50.79
C ALA A 354 16.70 2.28 -51.08
N MET A 355 16.33 1.02 -50.81
CA MET A 355 17.12 -0.15 -51.23
C MET A 355 16.78 -0.66 -52.64
N HIS A 356 15.89 0.02 -53.36
CA HIS A 356 15.49 -0.30 -54.72
C HIS A 356 15.81 0.79 -55.75
N HIS A 357 16.69 1.74 -55.43
CA HIS A 357 17.22 2.71 -56.38
C HIS A 357 18.75 2.73 -56.41
#